data_AF-K9D2C4-F1
#
_entry.id   AF-K9D2C4-F1
#
_cell.length_a   1.000
_cell.length_b   1.000
_cell.length_c   1.000
_cell.angle_alpha   90.00
_cell.angle_beta   90.00
_cell.angle_gamma   90.00
#
_symmetry.space_group_name_H-M   'P 1'
#
loop_
_entity.id
_entity.type
_entity.pdbx_description
1 polymer ?
#
loop_
_entity_poly.entity_id
_entity_poly.type
_entity_poly.pdbx_seq_one_letter_code
_entity_poly.pdbx_strand_id
1 'polypeptide(L)'
;MTDWNELKELFDDVKSRYEILDDTDVGEAYSLMKVSSALQASYEYGLADLVKSLAYKDREAKAIQADVSRASSNKVNEGERIATSSPEVIEAWNKCADIKRSCQLVESTVKFLSRIYYDCKLVYENGCRNMRDSTKGEKLVGRV
;
A
#
# COMPACT_ATOMS: atom_id res chain seq x y z
N MET A 1 -1.44 -16.53 3.91
CA MET A 1 -1.71 -15.30 4.68
C MET A 1 -0.50 -14.41 4.48
N THR A 2 -0.69 -13.16 4.06
CA THR A 2 0.42 -12.23 3.81
C THR A 2 1.21 -11.99 5.10
N ASP A 3 2.53 -12.14 5.04
CA ASP A 3 3.41 -11.79 6.15
C ASP A 3 3.67 -10.28 6.14
N TRP A 4 2.91 -9.55 6.96
CA TRP A 4 2.99 -8.09 7.03
C TRP A 4 4.30 -7.58 7.64
N ASN A 5 4.98 -8.38 8.46
CA ASN A 5 6.25 -7.96 9.07
C ASN A 5 7.36 -8.00 8.01
N GLU A 6 7.43 -9.10 7.25
CA GLU A 6 8.38 -9.22 6.13
C GLU A 6 8.17 -8.11 5.10
N LEU A 7 6.92 -7.85 4.69
CA LEU A 7 6.62 -6.77 3.75
C LEU A 7 6.99 -5.39 4.30
N LYS A 8 6.86 -5.19 5.61
CA LYS A 8 7.23 -3.92 6.26
C LYS A 8 8.75 -3.73 6.27
N GLU A 9 9.51 -4.77 6.60
CA GLU A 9 10.98 -4.72 6.58
C GLU A 9 11.50 -4.41 5.17
N LEU A 10 10.95 -5.08 4.15
CA LEU A 10 11.27 -4.80 2.74
C LEU A 10 10.88 -3.38 2.33
N PHE A 11 9.75 -2.87 2.81
CA PHE A 11 9.33 -1.49 2.56
C PHE A 11 10.28 -0.47 3.20
N ASP A 12 10.67 -0.69 4.45
CA ASP A 12 11.59 0.19 5.17
C ASP A 12 12.97 0.21 4.48
N ASP A 13 13.46 -0.93 3.98
CA ASP A 13 14.69 -1.01 3.17
C ASP A 13 14.58 -0.18 1.89
N VAL A 14 13.54 -0.42 1.09
CA VAL A 14 13.28 0.33 -0.16
C VAL A 14 13.19 1.82 0.10
N LYS A 15 12.48 2.22 1.17
CA LYS A 15 12.34 3.61 1.55
C LYS A 15 13.69 4.22 1.93
N SER A 16 14.47 3.55 2.78
CA SER A 16 15.78 4.04 3.23
C SER A 16 16.74 4.23 2.06
N ARG A 17 16.73 3.29 1.11
CA ARG A 17 17.57 3.33 -0.09
C ARG A 17 17.14 4.44 -1.06
N TYR A 18 15.84 4.63 -1.23
CA TYR A 18 15.29 5.71 -2.05
C TYR A 18 15.59 7.10 -1.47
N GLU A 19 15.56 7.28 -0.14
CA GLU A 19 15.84 8.57 0.51
C GLU A 19 17.28 9.08 0.28
N ILE A 20 18.22 8.17 -0.01
CA ILE A 20 19.63 8.50 -0.27
C ILE A 20 20.02 8.31 -1.74
N LEU A 21 19.06 8.05 -2.63
CA LEU A 21 19.32 7.85 -4.05
C LEU A 21 19.84 9.15 -4.68
N ASP A 22 20.97 9.05 -5.35
CA ASP A 22 21.54 10.13 -6.15
C ASP A 22 21.11 9.99 -7.62
N ASP A 23 20.86 11.12 -8.28
CA ASP A 23 20.41 11.18 -9.69
C ASP A 23 21.43 10.62 -10.69
N THR A 24 22.68 10.38 -10.26
CA THR A 24 23.72 9.75 -11.09
C THR A 24 23.83 8.24 -10.88
N ASP A 25 23.21 7.68 -9.83
CA ASP A 25 23.26 6.25 -9.54
C ASP A 25 22.18 5.47 -10.32
N VAL A 26 22.47 5.26 -11.60
CA VAL A 26 21.62 4.52 -12.53
C VAL A 26 21.40 3.06 -12.09
N GLY A 27 22.40 2.46 -11.45
CA GLY A 27 22.34 1.06 -11.00
C GLY A 27 21.34 0.90 -9.87
N GLU A 28 21.43 1.76 -8.87
CA GLU A 28 20.53 1.73 -7.72
C GLU A 28 19.11 2.17 -8.11
N ALA A 29 18.96 3.16 -8.99
CA ALA A 29 17.66 3.54 -9.54
C ALA A 29 16.97 2.35 -10.25
N TYR A 30 17.69 1.58 -11.06
CA TYR A 30 17.13 0.39 -11.69
C TYR A 30 16.73 -0.69 -10.67
N SER A 31 17.58 -0.90 -9.66
CA SER A 31 17.34 -1.83 -8.55
C SER A 31 16.05 -1.48 -7.80
N LEU A 32 15.94 -0.22 -7.34
CA LEU A 32 14.77 0.31 -6.65
C LEU A 32 13.50 0.24 -7.50
N MET A 33 13.60 0.51 -8.81
CA MET A 33 12.47 0.38 -9.72
C MET A 33 11.93 -1.07 -9.74
N LYS A 34 12.81 -2.07 -9.85
CA LYS A 34 12.38 -3.48 -9.84
C LYS A 34 11.78 -3.91 -8.50
N VAL A 35 12.47 -3.60 -7.40
CA VAL A 35 12.04 -4.02 -6.06
C VAL A 35 10.74 -3.34 -5.66
N SER A 36 10.61 -2.04 -5.91
CA SER A 36 9.36 -1.30 -5.60
C SER A 36 8.17 -1.84 -6.39
N SER A 37 8.33 -2.18 -7.67
CA SER A 37 7.26 -2.78 -8.48
C SER A 37 6.83 -4.16 -7.95
N ALA A 38 7.80 -5.02 -7.61
CA ALA A 38 7.50 -6.35 -7.07
C ALA A 38 6.83 -6.24 -5.69
N LEU A 39 7.35 -5.37 -4.82
CA LEU A 39 6.81 -5.15 -3.49
C LEU A 39 5.40 -4.54 -3.56
N GLN A 40 5.14 -3.62 -4.49
CA GLN A 40 3.82 -3.04 -4.72
C GLN A 40 2.78 -4.14 -4.98
N ALA A 41 3.09 -5.10 -5.85
CA ALA A 41 2.20 -6.22 -6.15
C ALA A 41 1.89 -7.04 -4.88
N SER A 42 2.88 -7.33 -4.04
CA SER A 42 2.68 -8.04 -2.77
C SER A 42 1.75 -7.29 -1.81
N TYR A 43 1.89 -5.97 -1.71
CA TYR A 43 0.99 -5.13 -0.92
C TYR A 43 -0.43 -5.08 -1.51
N GLU A 44 -0.59 -5.04 -2.84
CA GLU A 44 -1.90 -5.10 -3.52
C GLU A 44 -2.62 -6.43 -3.25
N TYR A 45 -1.90 -7.55 -3.25
CA TYR A 45 -2.46 -8.85 -2.85
C TYR A 45 -2.92 -8.84 -1.38
N GLY A 46 -2.07 -8.35 -0.47
CA GLY A 46 -2.45 -8.23 0.94
C GLY A 46 -3.65 -7.29 1.16
N LEU A 47 -3.74 -6.20 0.39
CA LEU A 47 -4.88 -5.29 0.43
C LEU A 47 -6.18 -5.98 0.03
N ALA A 48 -6.16 -6.78 -1.02
CA ALA A 48 -7.34 -7.52 -1.47
C ALA A 48 -7.86 -8.46 -0.36
N ASP A 49 -6.97 -9.14 0.36
CA ASP A 49 -7.31 -9.99 1.51
C ASP A 49 -7.88 -9.19 2.69
N LEU A 50 -7.34 -8.00 2.98
CA LEU A 50 -7.89 -7.10 4.00
C LEU A 50 -9.29 -6.58 3.62
N VAL A 51 -9.49 -6.18 2.36
CA VAL A 51 -10.80 -5.71 1.86
C VAL A 51 -11.84 -6.83 1.95
N LYS A 52 -11.47 -8.06 1.59
CA LYS A 52 -12.32 -9.24 1.77
C LYS A 52 -12.66 -9.47 3.25
N SER A 53 -11.67 -9.38 4.13
CA SER A 53 -11.85 -9.53 5.58
C SER A 53 -12.77 -8.46 6.17
N LEU A 54 -12.61 -7.21 5.73
CA LEU A 54 -13.48 -6.10 6.11
C LEU A 54 -14.94 -6.37 5.70
N ALA A 55 -15.16 -6.86 4.49
CA ALA A 55 -16.51 -7.18 4.02
C ALA A 55 -17.20 -8.27 4.87
N TYR A 56 -16.45 -9.27 5.35
CA TYR A 56 -17.00 -10.27 6.27
C TYR A 56 -17.30 -9.67 7.64
N LYS A 57 -16.40 -8.87 8.21
CA LYS A 57 -16.60 -8.25 9.53
C LYS A 57 -17.72 -7.21 9.52
N ASP A 58 -17.87 -6.46 8.44
CA ASP A 58 -18.98 -5.52 8.25
C ASP A 58 -20.34 -6.24 8.24
N ARG A 59 -20.43 -7.39 7.56
CA ARG A 59 -21.65 -8.22 7.58
C ARG A 59 -21.94 -8.78 8.98
N GLU A 60 -20.92 -9.24 9.69
CA GLU A 60 -21.03 -9.74 11.06
C GLU A 60 -21.49 -8.64 12.03
N ALA A 61 -20.88 -7.45 11.98
CA ALA A 61 -21.27 -6.31 12.82
C ALA A 61 -22.71 -5.88 12.57
N LYS A 62 -23.14 -5.84 11.30
CA LYS A 62 -24.54 -5.55 10.94
C LYS A 62 -25.52 -6.60 11.48
N ALA A 63 -25.16 -7.88 11.43
CA ALA A 63 -25.99 -8.95 11.97
C ALA A 63 -26.12 -8.83 13.50
N ILE A 64 -25.01 -8.62 14.21
CA ILE A 64 -25.00 -8.41 15.67
C ILE A 64 -25.86 -7.19 16.04
N GLN A 65 -25.69 -6.07 15.33
CA GLN A 65 -26.47 -4.86 15.58
C GLN A 65 -27.97 -5.09 15.35
N ALA A 66 -28.35 -5.83 14.31
CA ALA A 66 -29.74 -6.18 14.05
C ALA A 66 -30.33 -7.09 15.14
N ASP A 67 -29.58 -8.08 15.60
CA ASP A 67 -30.01 -8.99 16.66
C ASP A 67 -30.20 -8.27 18.00
N VAL A 68 -29.25 -7.41 18.37
CA VAL A 68 -29.35 -6.57 19.59
C VAL A 68 -30.51 -5.58 19.47
N SER A 69 -30.69 -4.94 18.32
CA SER A 69 -31.79 -4.00 18.09
C SER A 69 -33.14 -4.68 18.28
N ARG A 70 -33.35 -5.84 17.64
CA ARG A 70 -34.57 -6.64 17.75
C ARG A 70 -34.84 -7.09 19.19
N ALA A 71 -33.79 -7.47 19.93
CA ALA A 71 -33.94 -7.92 21.32
C ALA A 71 -34.25 -6.77 22.29
N SER A 72 -33.81 -5.54 21.97
CA SER A 72 -33.90 -4.39 22.86
C SER A 72 -35.26 -3.68 22.82
N SER A 73 -35.95 -3.69 21.67
CA SER A 73 -37.25 -3.03 21.54
C SER A 73 -38.05 -3.54 20.33
N ASN A 74 -39.37 -3.58 20.48
CA ASN A 74 -40.30 -3.82 19.37
C ASN A 74 -40.46 -2.58 18.45
N LYS A 75 -39.95 -1.41 18.87
CA LYS A 75 -39.90 -0.20 18.06
C LYS A 75 -38.52 -0.10 17.41
N VAL A 76 -38.48 -0.23 16.08
CA VAL A 76 -37.23 -0.28 15.28
C VAL A 76 -36.25 0.83 15.66
N ASN A 77 -36.67 2.10 15.64
CA ASN A 77 -35.78 3.24 15.91
C ASN A 77 -35.22 3.24 17.34
N GLU A 78 -36.01 2.80 18.32
CA GLU A 78 -35.57 2.74 19.72
C GLU A 78 -34.60 1.58 19.93
N GLY A 79 -34.89 0.42 19.32
CA GLY A 79 -34.00 -0.74 19.31
C GLY A 79 -32.65 -0.42 18.69
N GLU A 80 -32.63 0.28 17.55
CA GLU A 80 -31.38 0.70 16.89
C GLU A 80 -30.56 1.67 17.76
N ARG A 81 -31.22 2.61 18.44
CA ARG A 81 -30.55 3.58 19.31
C ARG A 81 -29.88 2.89 20.50
N ILE A 82 -30.57 1.92 21.11
CA ILE A 82 -30.02 1.10 22.19
C ILE A 82 -28.89 0.23 21.67
N ALA A 83 -29.08 -0.47 20.55
CA ALA A 83 -28.08 -1.34 19.95
C ALA A 83 -26.79 -0.60 19.60
N THR A 84 -26.87 0.64 19.13
CA THR A 84 -25.69 1.47 18.82
C THR A 84 -24.82 1.74 20.04
N SER A 85 -25.39 1.69 21.25
CA SER A 85 -24.68 1.86 22.52
C SER A 85 -24.29 0.53 23.17
N SER A 86 -24.64 -0.61 22.56
CA SER A 86 -24.33 -1.93 23.08
C SER A 86 -22.83 -2.21 23.00
N PRO A 87 -22.18 -2.71 24.08
CA PRO A 87 -20.78 -3.08 24.07
C PRO A 87 -20.41 -4.06 22.95
N GLU A 88 -21.28 -5.05 22.68
CA GLU A 88 -21.05 -6.07 21.65
C GLU A 88 -21.05 -5.48 20.24
N VAL A 89 -21.96 -4.54 19.99
CA VAL A 89 -22.07 -3.83 18.70
C VAL A 89 -20.87 -2.91 18.51
N ILE A 90 -20.48 -2.17 19.55
CA ILE A 90 -19.29 -1.31 19.52
C ILE A 90 -18.03 -2.14 19.25
N GLU A 91 -17.86 -3.28 19.93
CA GLU A 91 -16.71 -4.17 19.70
C GLU A 91 -16.67 -4.69 18.26
N ALA A 92 -17.81 -5.10 17.70
CA ALA A 92 -17.88 -5.58 16.32
C ALA A 92 -17.53 -4.47 15.30
N TRP A 93 -18.00 -3.24 15.53
CA TRP A 93 -17.65 -2.10 14.69
C TRP A 93 -16.19 -1.65 14.84
N ASN A 94 -15.61 -1.77 16.04
CA ASN A 94 -14.19 -1.49 16.26
C ASN A 94 -13.30 -2.43 15.42
N LYS A 95 -13.64 -3.73 15.36
CA LYS A 95 -12.93 -4.69 14.48
C LYS A 95 -12.99 -4.26 13.01
N CYS A 96 -14.13 -3.73 12.56
CA CYS A 96 -14.25 -3.19 11.20
C CYS A 96 -13.37 -1.95 11.01
N ALA A 97 -13.35 -1.04 11.99
CA ALA A 97 -12.55 0.17 11.95
C ALA A 97 -11.04 -0.13 11.89
N ASP A 98 -10.57 -1.12 12.64
CA ASP A 98 -9.16 -1.55 12.66
C ASP A 98 -8.71 -2.12 11.31
N ILE A 99 -9.54 -2.98 10.69
CA ILE A 99 -9.24 -3.50 9.35
C ILE A 99 -9.28 -2.37 8.32
N LYS A 100 -10.26 -1.45 8.40
CA LYS A 100 -10.36 -0.31 7.49
C LYS A 100 -9.14 0.60 7.58
N ARG A 101 -8.64 0.88 8.79
CA ARG A 101 -7.38 1.60 9.00
C ARG A 101 -6.21 0.87 8.35
N SER A 102 -6.15 -0.44 8.50
CA SER A 102 -5.10 -1.27 7.88
C SER A 102 -5.14 -1.19 6.35
N CYS A 103 -6.32 -1.25 5.74
CA CYS A 103 -6.49 -1.03 4.29
C CYS A 103 -5.92 0.33 3.86
N GLN A 104 -6.26 1.41 4.57
CA GLN A 104 -5.80 2.77 4.23
C GLN A 104 -4.27 2.91 4.31
N LEU A 105 -3.64 2.28 5.30
CA LEU A 105 -2.18 2.26 5.43
C LEU A 105 -1.56 1.52 4.24
N VAL A 106 -2.06 0.35 3.90
CA VAL A 106 -1.57 -0.45 2.76
C VAL A 106 -1.78 0.28 1.43
N GLU A 107 -2.93 0.91 1.20
CA GLU A 107 -3.18 1.74 0.02
C GLU A 107 -2.18 2.89 -0.11
N SER A 108 -1.84 3.52 1.01
CA SER A 108 -0.85 4.59 1.05
C SER A 108 0.55 4.08 0.71
N THR A 109 0.91 2.90 1.22
CA THR A 109 2.17 2.21 0.90
C THR A 109 2.26 1.85 -0.60
N VAL A 110 1.19 1.30 -1.18
CA VAL A 110 1.11 1.00 -2.63
C VAL A 110 1.37 2.26 -3.46
N LYS A 111 0.72 3.38 -3.12
CA LYS A 111 0.93 4.66 -3.81
C LYS A 111 2.37 5.17 -3.67
N PHE A 112 2.97 4.99 -2.49
CA PHE A 112 4.35 5.39 -2.26
C PHE A 112 5.34 4.56 -3.08
N LEU A 113 5.16 3.24 -3.14
CA LEU A 113 5.98 2.35 -3.97
C LEU A 113 5.83 2.68 -5.47
N SER A 114 4.62 2.99 -5.91
CA SER A 114 4.37 3.45 -7.29
C SER A 114 5.13 4.75 -7.59
N ARG A 115 5.16 5.70 -6.65
CA ARG A 115 5.96 6.92 -6.80
C ARG A 115 7.45 6.61 -6.92
N ILE A 116 8.00 5.77 -6.03
CA ILE A 116 9.42 5.35 -6.08
C ILE A 116 9.74 4.75 -7.45
N TYR A 117 8.88 3.86 -7.96
CA TYR A 117 9.06 3.26 -9.28
C TYR A 117 9.22 4.31 -10.37
N TYR A 118 8.31 5.28 -10.44
CA TYR A 118 8.33 6.29 -11.50
C TYR A 118 9.50 7.27 -11.35
N ASP A 119 9.82 7.69 -10.13
CA ASP A 119 10.95 8.58 -9.87
C ASP A 119 12.27 7.90 -10.26
N CYS A 120 12.48 6.65 -9.84
CA CYS A 120 13.68 5.89 -10.18
C CYS A 120 13.76 5.57 -11.68
N LYS A 121 12.62 5.35 -12.34
CA LYS A 121 12.57 5.18 -13.79
C LYS A 121 13.11 6.41 -14.53
N LEU A 122 12.76 7.61 -14.07
CA LEU A 122 13.26 8.86 -14.66
C LEU A 122 14.78 8.98 -14.50
N VAL A 123 15.31 8.71 -13.31
CA VAL A 123 16.76 8.71 -13.04
C VAL A 123 17.47 7.73 -13.97
N TYR A 124 16.97 6.49 -14.06
CA TYR A 124 17.54 5.46 -14.92
C TYR A 124 17.54 5.87 -16.41
N GLU A 125 16.41 6.36 -16.92
CA GLU A 125 16.27 6.77 -18.32
C GLU A 125 17.13 8.00 -18.66
N ASN A 126 17.30 8.93 -17.73
CA ASN A 126 18.17 10.10 -17.90
C ASN A 126 19.64 9.69 -17.91
N GLY A 127 20.07 8.85 -16.97
CA GLY A 127 21.43 8.32 -16.94
C GLY A 127 21.79 7.54 -18.19
N CYS A 128 20.89 6.66 -18.65
CA CYS A 128 21.06 5.94 -19.91
C CYS A 128 21.17 6.87 -21.13
N ARG A 129 20.43 7.99 -21.16
CA ARG A 129 20.52 8.99 -22.23
C ARG A 129 21.87 9.71 -22.20
N ASN A 130 22.32 10.15 -21.04
CA ASN A 130 23.60 10.83 -20.88
C ASN A 130 24.79 9.96 -21.32
N MET A 131 24.78 8.66 -21.00
CA MET A 131 25.81 7.70 -21.45
C MET A 131 25.82 7.52 -22.98
N ARG A 132 24.65 7.59 -23.63
CA ARG A 132 24.56 7.52 -25.11
C ARG A 132 25.10 8.77 -25.77
N ASP A 133 24.84 9.94 -25.19
CA ASP A 133 25.30 11.21 -25.75
C ASP A 133 26.80 11.47 -25.51
N SER A 134 27.37 11.02 -24.39
CA SER A 134 28.83 11.04 -24.18
C SER A 134 29.59 10.22 -25.22
N THR A 135 28.99 9.13 -25.72
CA THR A 135 29.59 8.26 -26.75
C THR A 135 29.58 8.91 -28.14
N LYS A 136 28.77 9.95 -28.38
CA LYS A 136 28.73 10.67 -29.67
C LYS A 136 29.90 11.65 -29.87
N GLY A 137 30.60 12.04 -28.80
CA GLY A 137 31.74 12.96 -28.83
C GLY A 137 33.06 12.33 -29.25
N GLU A 138 33.21 11.01 -29.14
CA GLU A 138 34.43 10.27 -29.50
C GLU A 138 34.40 9.73 -30.94
N LYS A 139 33.94 10.55 -31.90
CA LYS A 139 34.37 10.29 -33.28
C LYS A 139 35.85 10.64 -33.36
N LEU A 140 36.69 9.62 -33.24
CA LEU A 140 38.08 9.63 -33.70
C LEU A 140 38.12 10.19 -35.13
N VAL A 141 38.35 11.49 -35.24
CA VAL A 141 38.77 12.11 -36.50
C VAL A 141 40.18 11.59 -36.72
N GLY A 142 40.28 10.49 -37.49
CA GLY A 142 41.56 10.05 -38.02
C GLY A 142 42.23 11.23 -38.70
N ARG A 143 43.41 11.62 -38.22
CA ARG A 143 44.27 12.55 -38.95
C ARG A 143 44.61 11.89 -40.28
N VAL A 144 44.20 12.56 -41.37
CA VAL A 144 44.65 12.30 -42.74
C VAL A 144 46.12 12.71 -42.86
#